data_AF-A0A969NUT1-F1
#
_entry.id   AF-A0A969NUT1-F1
#
_cell.length_a   1.000
_cell.length_b   1.000
_cell.length_c   1.000
_cell.angle_alpha   90.00
_cell.angle_beta   90.00
_cell.angle_gamma   90.00
#
_symmetry.space_group_name_H-M   'P 1'
#
loop_
_entity.id
_entity.type
_entity.pdbx_description
1 polymer ?
#
loop_
_entity_poly.entity_id
_entity_poly.type
_entity_poly.pdbx_seq_one_letter_code
_entity_poly.pdbx_strand_id
1 'polypeptide(L)'
;MHGYPVGIVIAPIMAIANWQQYYADLFQLITQTLDLDCDLTFELITHRFTPKSKEVLETWYPNSKLDLEAENRSQKRNKFGGVKYVYHKDTMAELQEFIEAQINSNFPQAKILYWT
;
A
#
# COMPACT_ATOMS: atom_id res chain seq x y z
N MET A 1 5.94 5.22 26.75
CA MET A 1 5.52 6.15 25.66
C MET A 1 4.36 7.01 26.18
N HIS A 2 4.24 8.27 25.74
CA HIS A 2 3.36 9.31 26.33
C HIS A 2 1.83 9.12 26.10
N GLY A 3 1.32 7.90 25.88
CA GLY A 3 -0.12 7.63 25.76
C GLY A 3 -0.79 8.17 24.48
N TYR A 4 -0.02 8.53 23.45
CA TYR A 4 -0.57 8.91 22.15
C TYR A 4 -1.09 7.69 21.38
N PRO A 5 -2.21 7.82 20.64
CA PRO A 5 -2.64 6.78 19.71
C PRO A 5 -1.59 6.60 18.61
N VAL A 6 -1.36 5.35 18.22
CA VAL A 6 -0.35 5.00 17.21
C VAL A 6 -1.03 4.40 15.99
N GLY A 7 -0.67 4.92 14.81
CA GLY A 7 -1.14 4.41 13.54
C GLY A 7 0.01 4.16 12.58
N ILE A 8 -0.17 3.19 11.69
CA ILE A 8 0.77 2.85 10.61
C ILE A 8 0.06 3.04 9.27
N VAL A 9 0.70 3.79 8.38
CA VAL A 9 0.28 3.92 6.99
C VAL A 9 1.19 3.04 6.13
N ILE A 10 0.63 2.02 5.49
CA ILE A 10 1.38 1.22 4.51
C ILE A 10 1.08 1.77 3.12
N ALA A 11 2.03 2.55 2.60
CA ALA A 11 1.88 3.24 1.33
C ALA A 11 3.24 3.53 0.66
N PRO A 12 3.33 3.42 -0.67
CA PRO A 12 2.38 2.75 -1.54
C PRO A 12 2.49 1.22 -1.45
N ILE A 13 1.36 0.51 -1.41
CA ILE A 13 1.34 -0.96 -1.53
C ILE A 13 1.56 -1.34 -2.99
N MET A 14 2.57 -2.16 -3.28
CA MET A 14 3.03 -2.46 -4.64
C MET A 14 3.15 -3.95 -4.91
N ALA A 15 2.52 -4.43 -5.98
CA ALA A 15 2.67 -5.79 -6.51
C ALA A 15 3.95 -5.91 -7.38
N ILE A 16 5.11 -5.71 -6.76
CA ILE A 16 6.42 -5.98 -7.40
C ILE A 16 6.79 -7.46 -7.28
N ALA A 17 7.82 -7.92 -8.01
CA ALA A 17 8.31 -9.27 -7.86
C ALA A 17 8.65 -9.58 -6.38
N ASN A 18 8.19 -10.73 -5.88
CA ASN A 18 8.36 -11.19 -4.50
C ASN A 18 7.73 -10.28 -3.42
N TRP A 19 6.71 -9.48 -3.78
CA TRP A 19 6.05 -8.59 -2.83
C TRP A 19 5.57 -9.30 -1.56
N GLN A 20 5.00 -10.52 -1.65
CA GLN A 20 4.52 -11.25 -0.48
C GLN A 20 5.62 -11.42 0.58
N GLN A 21 6.82 -11.83 0.17
CA GLN A 21 7.95 -12.00 1.09
C GLN A 21 8.36 -10.67 1.71
N TYR A 22 8.47 -9.61 0.91
CA TYR A 22 8.86 -8.29 1.42
C TYR A 22 7.86 -7.73 2.43
N TYR A 23 6.56 -7.94 2.22
CA TYR A 23 5.56 -7.51 3.19
C TYR A 23 5.53 -8.41 4.43
N ALA A 24 5.74 -9.73 4.31
CA ALA A 24 5.90 -10.60 5.47
C ALA A 24 7.09 -10.15 6.35
N ASP A 25 8.23 -9.88 5.72
CA ASP A 25 9.43 -9.38 6.41
C ASP A 25 9.18 -8.02 7.06
N LEU A 26 8.44 -7.13 6.38
CA LEU A 26 8.04 -5.83 6.94
C LEU A 26 7.20 -6.01 8.22
N PHE A 27 6.18 -6.86 8.20
CA PHE A 27 5.33 -7.08 9.37
C PHE A 27 6.09 -7.75 10.51
N GLN A 28 6.99 -8.69 10.22
CA GLN A 28 7.90 -9.26 11.20
C GLN A 28 8.82 -8.19 11.82
N LEU A 29 9.35 -7.27 11.02
CA LEU A 29 10.17 -6.18 11.54
C LEU A 29 9.36 -5.24 12.44
N ILE A 30 8.12 -4.92 12.06
CA ILE A 30 7.23 -4.07 12.86
C ILE A 30 6.96 -4.73 14.22
N THR A 31 6.62 -6.03 14.26
CA THR A 31 6.36 -6.72 15.54
C THR A 31 7.58 -6.78 16.44
N GLN A 32 8.78 -6.95 15.87
CA GLN A 32 10.03 -6.95 16.62
C GLN A 32 10.40 -5.56 17.16
N THR A 33 10.00 -4.51 16.46
CA THR A 33 10.37 -3.12 16.80
C THR A 33 9.38 -2.46 17.74
N LEU A 34 8.09 -2.76 17.59
CA LEU A 34 7.02 -2.18 18.40
C LEU A 34 6.72 -3.08 19.60
N ASP A 35 7.42 -2.86 20.70
CA ASP A 35 7.03 -3.36 22.02
C ASP A 35 5.94 -2.45 22.61
N LEU A 36 4.74 -2.56 22.04
CA LEU A 36 3.62 -1.67 22.33
C LEU A 36 2.36 -2.46 22.66
N ASP A 37 1.97 -2.39 23.93
CA ASP A 37 0.61 -2.68 24.38
C ASP A 37 -0.28 -1.46 24.06
N CYS A 38 -0.56 -1.23 22.77
CA CYS A 38 -1.39 -0.11 22.33
C CYS A 38 -2.34 -0.47 21.18
N ASP A 39 -3.48 0.22 21.15
CA ASP A 39 -4.45 0.16 20.06
C ASP A 39 -3.86 0.71 18.76
N LEU A 40 -3.37 -0.18 17.90
CA LEU A 40 -2.79 0.13 16.59
C LEU A 40 -3.87 0.29 15.51
N THR A 41 -3.74 1.31 14.68
CA THR A 41 -4.57 1.49 13.48
C THR A 41 -3.75 1.40 12.20
N PHE A 42 -4.33 0.81 11.15
CA PHE A 42 -3.69 0.70 9.83
C PHE A 42 -4.49 1.45 8.75
N GLU A 43 -3.78 2.23 7.95
CA GLU A 43 -4.28 2.84 6.70
C GLU A 43 -3.53 2.24 5.52
N LEU A 44 -4.24 1.66 4.56
CA LEU A 44 -3.66 0.84 3.49
C LEU A 44 -3.91 1.52 2.14
N ILE A 45 -2.84 1.87 1.45
CA ILE A 45 -2.92 2.70 0.25
C ILE A 45 -2.11 2.06 -0.87
N THR A 46 -2.80 1.53 -1.88
CA THR A 46 -2.18 0.95 -3.05
C THR A 46 -1.52 1.99 -3.93
N HIS A 47 -0.46 1.56 -4.62
CA HIS A 47 0.20 2.37 -5.62
C HIS A 47 -0.79 2.80 -6.70
N ARG A 48 -0.78 4.10 -6.99
CA ARG A 48 -1.58 4.73 -8.02
C ARG A 48 -0.81 5.88 -8.63
N PHE A 49 -1.11 6.19 -9.88
CA PHE A 49 -0.53 7.33 -10.56
C PHE A 49 -1.55 7.98 -11.50
N THR A 50 -1.23 9.18 -11.94
CA THR A 50 -1.99 9.93 -12.95
C THR A 50 -1.17 10.01 -14.24
N PRO A 51 -1.79 10.29 -15.40
CA PRO A 51 -1.02 10.58 -16.61
C PRO A 51 0.05 11.65 -16.37
N LYS A 52 -0.30 12.71 -15.62
CA LYS A 52 0.63 13.81 -15.36
C LYS A 52 1.81 13.40 -14.49
N SER A 53 1.57 12.62 -13.44
CA SER A 53 2.66 12.15 -12.58
C SER A 53 3.56 11.15 -13.31
N LYS A 54 3.02 10.35 -14.24
CA LYS A 54 3.84 9.48 -15.11
C LYS A 54 4.84 10.31 -15.91
N GLU A 55 4.37 11.30 -16.68
CA GLU A 55 5.24 12.19 -17.48
C GLU A 55 6.35 12.84 -16.64
N VAL A 56 6.00 13.35 -15.44
CA VAL A 56 6.96 14.00 -14.54
C VAL A 56 8.00 13.01 -14.04
N LEU A 57 7.58 11.82 -13.61
CA LEU A 57 8.48 10.80 -13.06
C LEU A 57 9.42 10.24 -14.14
N GLU A 58 8.94 10.01 -15.36
CA GLU A 58 9.77 9.58 -16.48
C GLU A 58 10.80 10.64 -16.88
N THR A 59 10.46 11.92 -16.76
CA THR A 59 11.40 13.03 -17.03
C THR A 59 12.47 13.14 -15.95
N TRP A 60 12.09 13.07 -14.68
CA TRP A 60 13.03 13.25 -13.56
C TRP A 60 13.87 12.00 -13.29
N TYR A 61 13.29 10.82 -13.51
CA TYR A 61 13.89 9.52 -13.20
C TYR A 61 13.81 8.58 -14.41
N PRO A 62 14.52 8.88 -15.52
CA PRO A 62 14.42 8.12 -16.77
C PRO A 62 14.87 6.66 -16.63
N ASN A 63 15.68 6.34 -15.62
CA ASN A 63 16.15 4.98 -15.33
C ASN A 63 15.34 4.29 -14.21
N SER A 64 14.20 4.87 -13.81
CA SER A 64 13.33 4.26 -12.80
C SER A 64 12.80 2.93 -13.30
N LYS A 65 12.80 1.93 -12.40
CA LYS A 65 12.19 0.62 -12.64
C LYS A 65 10.71 0.57 -12.22
N LEU A 66 10.13 1.72 -11.85
CA LEU A 66 8.75 1.80 -11.40
C LEU A 66 7.80 1.50 -12.57
N ASP A 67 6.94 0.50 -12.40
CA ASP A 67 5.91 0.17 -13.38
C ASP A 67 4.80 1.23 -13.38
N LEU A 68 4.86 2.08 -14.41
CA LEU A 68 3.90 3.12 -14.73
C LEU A 68 3.12 2.79 -16.01
N GLU A 69 3.06 1.52 -16.42
CA GLU A 69 2.35 1.13 -17.64
C GLU A 69 0.85 1.08 -17.41
N ALA A 70 0.12 1.86 -18.22
CA ALA A 70 -1.33 1.99 -18.11
C ALA A 70 -2.05 0.69 -18.48
N GLU A 71 -1.45 -0.14 -19.33
CA GLU A 71 -1.99 -1.46 -19.73
C GLU A 71 -2.03 -2.45 -18.57
N ASN A 72 -1.09 -2.34 -17.63
CA ASN A 72 -1.02 -3.16 -16.40
C ASN A 72 -1.92 -2.62 -15.28
N ARG A 73 -2.84 -1.70 -15.59
CA ARG A 73 -3.62 -0.95 -14.62
C ARG A 73 -5.06 -0.76 -15.09
N SER A 74 -5.96 -0.60 -14.12
CA SER A 74 -7.31 -0.14 -14.36
C SER A 74 -7.40 1.37 -14.22
N GLN A 75 -8.01 2.02 -15.21
CA GLN A 75 -8.31 3.45 -15.15
C GLN A 75 -9.53 3.72 -14.24
N LYS A 76 -9.40 4.68 -13.33
CA LYS A 76 -10.49 5.20 -12.49
C LYS A 76 -10.64 6.70 -12.70
N ARG A 77 -11.89 7.16 -12.76
CA ARG A 77 -12.24 8.58 -12.86
C ARG A 77 -12.80 9.05 -11.53
N ASN A 78 -12.41 10.25 -11.09
CA ASN A 78 -13.04 10.91 -9.96
C ASN A 78 -14.22 11.79 -10.41
N LYS A 79 -14.98 12.30 -9.45
CA LYS A 79 -16.17 13.16 -9.70
C LYS A 79 -15.87 14.48 -10.42
N PHE A 80 -14.61 14.91 -10.45
CA PHE A 80 -14.15 16.14 -11.08
C PHE A 80 -13.46 15.91 -12.43
N GLY A 81 -13.57 14.71 -13.00
CA GLY A 81 -12.98 14.35 -14.29
C GLY A 81 -11.51 13.92 -14.26
N GLY A 82 -10.87 13.94 -13.08
CA GLY A 82 -9.50 13.49 -12.89
C GLY A 82 -9.36 11.98 -13.10
N VAL A 83 -8.30 11.57 -13.81
CA VAL A 83 -7.99 10.18 -14.11
C VAL A 83 -6.83 9.70 -13.24
N LYS A 84 -6.98 8.51 -12.66
CA LYS A 84 -5.89 7.77 -12.00
C LYS A 84 -5.86 6.33 -12.49
N TYR A 85 -4.68 5.73 -12.45
CA TYR A 85 -4.44 4.32 -12.71
C TYR A 85 -4.19 3.61 -11.38
N VAL A 86 -4.87 2.49 -11.18
CA VAL A 86 -4.77 1.61 -10.01
C VAL A 86 -4.57 0.18 -10.48
N TYR A 87 -4.19 -0.75 -9.60
CA TYR A 87 -4.10 -2.17 -9.99
C TYR A 87 -5.45 -2.72 -10.48
N HIS A 88 -5.37 -3.78 -11.29
CA HIS A 88 -6.55 -4.54 -11.67
C HIS A 88 -7.23 -5.18 -10.45
N LYS A 89 -8.51 -5.50 -10.58
CA LYS A 89 -9.33 -6.01 -9.48
C LYS A 89 -8.71 -7.24 -8.81
N ASP A 90 -8.19 -8.17 -9.59
CA ASP A 90 -7.65 -9.43 -9.06
C ASP A 90 -6.37 -9.18 -8.26
N THR A 91 -5.44 -8.36 -8.78
CA THR A 91 -4.24 -7.95 -8.06
C THR A 91 -4.57 -7.13 -6.80
N MET A 92 -5.58 -6.25 -6.86
CA MET A 92 -6.03 -5.51 -5.68
C MET A 92 -6.54 -6.45 -4.59
N ALA A 93 -7.32 -7.47 -4.95
CA ALA A 93 -7.84 -8.45 -4.02
C ALA A 93 -6.71 -9.28 -3.40
N GLU A 94 -5.77 -9.76 -4.21
CA GLU A 94 -4.62 -10.55 -3.74
C GLU A 94 -3.76 -9.76 -2.74
N LEU A 95 -3.44 -8.50 -3.05
CA LEU A 95 -2.72 -7.61 -2.14
C LEU A 95 -3.51 -7.38 -0.85
N GLN A 96 -4.81 -7.12 -0.95
CA GLN A 96 -5.66 -6.84 0.20
C GLN A 96 -5.74 -8.05 1.13
N GLU A 97 -6.09 -9.22 0.60
CA GLU A 97 -6.20 -10.47 1.36
C GLU A 97 -4.90 -10.81 2.08
N PHE A 98 -3.75 -10.69 1.40
CA PHE A 98 -2.46 -10.97 2.01
C PHE A 98 -2.12 -9.98 3.13
N ILE A 99 -2.26 -8.68 2.88
CA ILE A 99 -1.90 -7.64 3.86
C ILE A 99 -2.83 -7.71 5.08
N GLU A 100 -4.13 -7.90 4.88
CA GLU A 100 -5.09 -8.09 5.99
C GLU A 100 -4.76 -9.35 6.80
N ALA A 101 -4.37 -10.46 6.16
CA ALA A 101 -3.96 -11.67 6.85
C ALA A 101 -2.68 -11.47 7.69
N GLN A 102 -1.70 -10.73 7.17
CA GLN A 102 -0.50 -10.37 7.94
C GLN A 102 -0.84 -9.49 9.14
N ILE A 103 -1.69 -8.47 8.98
CA ILE A 103 -2.12 -7.60 10.09
C ILE A 103 -2.85 -8.43 11.15
N ASN A 104 -3.81 -9.26 10.77
CA ASN A 104 -4.60 -10.06 11.71
C ASN A 104 -3.75 -11.07 12.48
N SER A 105 -2.73 -11.64 11.83
CA SER A 105 -1.83 -12.63 12.47
C SER A 105 -0.85 -11.98 13.44
N ASN A 106 -0.34 -10.79 13.12
CA ASN A 106 0.69 -10.11 13.90
C ASN A 106 0.13 -9.11 14.93
N PHE A 107 -1.03 -8.52 14.66
CA PHE A 107 -1.67 -7.47 15.45
C PHE A 107 -3.18 -7.74 15.58
N PRO A 108 -3.60 -8.79 16.31
CA PRO A 108 -5.00 -9.26 16.33
C PRO A 108 -6.00 -8.23 16.89
N GLN A 109 -5.54 -7.21 17.62
CA GLN A 109 -6.38 -6.13 18.14
C GLN A 109 -6.34 -4.85 17.28
N ALA A 110 -5.52 -4.83 16.22
CA ALA A 110 -5.39 -3.65 15.39
C ALA A 110 -6.64 -3.41 14.53
N LYS A 111 -6.91 -2.14 14.24
CA LYS A 111 -8.05 -1.73 13.41
C LYS A 111 -7.56 -1.28 12.05
N ILE A 112 -8.06 -1.91 10.99
CA ILE A 112 -7.86 -1.43 9.63
C ILE A 112 -8.90 -0.35 9.37
N LEU A 113 -8.45 0.88 9.13
CA LEU A 113 -9.33 2.03 8.94
C LEU A 113 -9.89 2.07 7.51
N TYR A 114 -9.05 1.83 6.51
CA TYR A 114 -9.47 1.74 5.11
C TYR A 114 -8.40 1.10 4.21
N TRP A 115 -8.85 0.66 3.03
CA TRP A 115 -8.06 0.21 1.89
C TRP A 115 -8.44 1.05 0.65
N THR A 116 -7.47 1.60 -0.08
CA THR A 116 -7.75 2.46 -1.26
C THR A 116 -6.73 2.41 -2.39
#